data_AF-A0A1H7ZSS7-F1
#
_entry.id   AF-A0A1H7ZSS7-F1
#
_cell.length_a   1.000
_cell.length_b   1.000
_cell.length_c   1.000
_cell.angle_alpha   90.00
_cell.angle_beta   90.00
_cell.angle_gamma   90.00
#
_symmetry.space_group_name_H-M   'P 1'
#
loop_
_entity.id
_entity.type
_entity.pdbx_description
1 polymer ?
#
loop_
_entity_poly.entity_id
_entity_poly.type
_entity_poly.pdbx_seq_one_letter_code
_entity_poly.pdbx_strand_id
1 'polypeptide(L)'
;MNKLTTMKLFDIKSKIYTIRDKHVMLDRDLALLYGVETKRINEAVRNNPDKFPDDFYFELDNREFEYLRSKISTTNFVKVRTNPKVFTEQGVYMLATILKSKAASEVTVSIIRTFADMRKILANHSTLLEQFYHLEKRQLSYEIKNDNNIDKIFKALECKNNIQEQGVFFNGQIFDAYNFVSDLIRKAQKTIILIDNYIDDSTLTLFQKNQTVSVTIYTHSINTTLKLDLEKYNQQYKPITIKTNKNFHDRFLIIDNNEIYLIGASLKDLGKKVFGFSLLKDINPDLLKLL
;
A
#
# COMPACT_ATOMS: atom_id res chain seq x y z
N MET A 1 52.21 -15.24 -3.76
CA MET A 1 50.83 -14.72 -3.83
C MET A 1 50.53 -14.32 -5.28
N ASN A 2 49.84 -15.18 -6.03
CA ASN A 2 49.59 -14.99 -7.46
C ASN A 2 48.31 -14.19 -7.71
N LYS A 3 48.47 -12.93 -8.09
CA LYS A 3 47.41 -11.98 -8.45
C LYS A 3 46.71 -12.31 -9.78
N LEU A 4 47.10 -13.39 -10.48
CA LEU A 4 46.52 -13.84 -11.75
C LEU A 4 45.38 -14.86 -11.61
N THR A 5 45.19 -15.49 -10.43
CA THR A 5 44.22 -16.59 -10.29
C THR A 5 42.79 -16.12 -10.03
N THR A 6 42.60 -14.86 -9.61
CA THR A 6 41.29 -14.35 -9.16
C THR A 6 40.43 -13.77 -10.29
N MET A 7 40.93 -13.66 -11.52
CA MET A 7 40.20 -13.01 -12.64
C MET A 7 39.32 -13.95 -13.48
N LYS A 8 39.29 -15.27 -13.24
CA LYS A 8 38.63 -16.23 -14.16
C LYS A 8 37.32 -16.88 -13.67
N LEU A 9 36.99 -16.87 -12.38
CA LEU A 9 35.80 -17.60 -11.90
C LEU A 9 34.48 -16.82 -12.10
N PHE A 10 34.55 -15.48 -12.14
CA PHE A 10 33.38 -14.62 -12.26
C PHE A 10 32.76 -14.55 -13.68
N ASP A 11 33.41 -15.12 -14.71
CA ASP A 11 32.91 -15.00 -16.09
C ASP A 11 32.03 -16.19 -16.54
N ILE A 12 32.35 -17.43 -16.16
CA ILE A 12 31.64 -18.63 -16.70
C ILE A 12 30.17 -18.68 -16.25
N LYS A 13 29.88 -18.45 -14.96
CA LYS A 13 28.51 -18.50 -14.43
C LYS A 13 27.58 -17.49 -15.13
N SER A 14 28.11 -16.35 -15.57
CA SER A 14 27.35 -15.32 -16.30
C SER A 14 26.97 -15.73 -17.72
N LYS A 15 27.59 -16.79 -18.27
CA LYS A 15 27.35 -17.34 -19.60
C LYS A 15 26.50 -18.61 -19.57
N ILE A 16 25.98 -18.98 -18.40
CA ILE A 16 25.04 -20.10 -18.25
C ILE A 16 23.63 -19.50 -18.16
N TYR A 17 22.78 -19.91 -19.10
CA TYR A 17 21.40 -19.45 -19.22
C TYR A 17 20.43 -20.59 -18.93
N THR A 18 19.22 -20.27 -18.49
CA THR A 18 18.13 -21.24 -18.36
C THR A 18 17.18 -21.07 -19.53
N ILE A 19 17.13 -22.05 -20.42
CA ILE A 19 16.27 -22.08 -21.63
C ILE A 19 15.66 -23.47 -21.74
N ARG A 20 14.33 -23.55 -21.94
CA ARG A 20 13.57 -24.82 -21.94
C ARG A 20 13.86 -25.68 -20.70
N ASP A 21 13.91 -25.04 -19.53
CA ASP A 21 14.25 -25.66 -18.23
C ASP A 21 15.61 -26.38 -18.18
N LYS A 22 16.49 -26.10 -19.14
CA LYS A 22 17.86 -26.62 -19.20
C LYS A 22 18.86 -25.50 -18.96
N HIS A 23 19.90 -25.79 -18.20
CA HIS A 23 21.06 -24.91 -18.12
C HIS A 23 21.93 -25.12 -19.36
N VAL A 24 22.10 -24.05 -20.13
CA VAL A 24 22.76 -24.06 -21.44
C VAL A 24 23.76 -22.92 -21.60
N MET A 25 24.73 -23.10 -22.48
CA MET A 25 25.69 -22.06 -22.88
C MET A 25 25.57 -21.78 -24.38
N LEU A 26 25.68 -20.51 -24.78
CA LEU A 26 25.67 -20.12 -26.18
C LEU A 26 26.95 -20.56 -26.89
N ASP A 27 26.84 -20.91 -28.17
CA ASP A 27 27.96 -21.26 -29.04
C ASP A 27 29.07 -20.19 -29.05
N ARG A 28 28.67 -18.91 -29.08
CA ARG A 28 29.58 -17.76 -29.00
C ARG A 28 30.32 -17.68 -27.67
N ASP A 29 29.63 -17.90 -26.56
CA ASP A 29 30.26 -17.78 -25.24
C ASP A 29 31.22 -18.93 -25.00
N LEU A 30 30.86 -20.14 -25.44
CA LEU A 30 31.78 -21.27 -25.48
C LEU A 30 32.99 -20.97 -26.35
N ALA A 31 32.78 -20.40 -27.55
CA ALA A 31 33.87 -20.03 -28.43
C ALA A 31 34.83 -19.03 -27.78
N LEU A 32 34.29 -18.00 -27.13
CA LEU A 32 35.06 -17.01 -26.37
C LEU A 32 35.87 -17.67 -25.25
N LEU A 33 35.25 -18.54 -24.46
CA LEU A 33 35.90 -19.24 -23.35
C LEU A 33 37.01 -20.18 -23.85
N TYR A 34 36.76 -20.89 -24.95
CA TYR A 34 37.73 -21.80 -25.58
C TYR A 34 38.82 -21.08 -26.39
N GLY A 35 38.70 -19.77 -26.62
CA GLY A 35 39.62 -19.00 -27.44
C GLY A 35 39.58 -19.37 -28.93
N VAL A 36 38.41 -19.74 -29.44
CA VAL A 36 38.18 -20.13 -30.84
C VAL A 36 37.05 -19.30 -31.46
N GLU A 37 36.90 -19.35 -32.78
CA GLU A 37 35.76 -18.74 -33.45
C GLU A 37 34.47 -19.56 -33.25
N THR A 38 33.31 -18.91 -33.17
CA THR A 38 32.00 -19.60 -33.06
C THR A 38 31.78 -20.61 -34.18
N LYS A 39 32.26 -20.29 -35.38
CA LYS A 39 32.22 -21.20 -36.53
C LYS A 39 32.91 -22.53 -36.23
N ARG A 40 34.00 -22.51 -35.46
CA ARG A 40 34.76 -23.72 -35.08
C ARG A 40 33.97 -24.63 -34.15
N ILE A 41 33.21 -24.06 -33.22
CA ILE A 41 32.27 -24.82 -32.36
C ILE A 41 31.22 -25.51 -33.23
N ASN A 42 30.59 -24.77 -34.14
CA ASN A 42 29.53 -25.29 -35.00
C ASN A 42 30.04 -26.32 -36.02
N GLU A 43 31.28 -26.16 -36.52
CA GLU A 43 32.00 -27.16 -37.32
C GLU A 43 32.27 -28.44 -36.54
N ALA A 44 32.71 -28.34 -35.28
CA ALA A 44 32.99 -29.51 -34.44
C ALA A 44 31.75 -30.39 -34.28
N VAL A 45 30.57 -29.79 -34.09
CA VAL A 45 29.30 -30.51 -34.02
C VAL A 45 28.93 -31.14 -35.36
N ARG A 46 28.95 -30.34 -36.43
CA ARG A 46 28.55 -30.79 -37.77
C ARG A 46 29.41 -31.94 -38.29
N ASN A 47 30.70 -31.96 -37.96
CA ASN A 47 31.63 -32.98 -38.41
C ASN A 47 31.61 -34.25 -37.54
N ASN A 48 30.92 -34.26 -36.40
CA ASN A 48 30.85 -35.40 -35.48
C ASN A 48 29.40 -35.69 -35.05
N PRO A 49 28.46 -35.92 -35.99
CA PRO A 49 27.04 -36.06 -35.66
C PRO A 49 26.75 -37.25 -34.73
N ASP A 50 27.55 -38.32 -34.82
CA ASP A 50 27.49 -39.50 -33.96
C ASP A 50 27.72 -39.20 -32.47
N LYS A 51 28.41 -38.09 -32.18
CA LYS A 51 28.77 -37.67 -30.82
C LYS A 51 27.80 -36.68 -30.19
N PHE A 52 26.93 -36.06 -30.99
CA PHE A 52 25.99 -35.05 -30.49
C PHE A 52 24.54 -35.48 -30.75
N PRO A 53 23.97 -36.31 -29.86
CA PRO A 53 22.53 -36.58 -29.84
C PRO A 53 21.71 -35.30 -29.67
N ASP A 54 20.42 -35.37 -30.00
CA ASP A 54 19.51 -34.21 -30.07
C ASP A 54 19.33 -33.46 -28.74
N ASP A 55 19.69 -34.04 -27.61
CA ASP A 55 19.61 -33.43 -26.28
C ASP A 55 20.89 -32.68 -25.85
N PHE A 56 21.97 -32.78 -26.63
CA PHE A 56 23.27 -32.17 -26.30
C PHE A 56 23.35 -30.70 -26.70
N TYR A 57 22.61 -30.32 -27.74
CA TYR A 57 22.53 -28.94 -28.19
C TYR A 57 21.23 -28.72 -28.97
N PHE A 58 20.80 -27.47 -29.08
CA PHE A 58 19.69 -27.10 -29.96
C PHE A 58 19.86 -25.67 -30.46
N GLU A 59 19.15 -25.32 -31.52
CA GLU A 59 19.09 -23.95 -32.02
C GLU A 59 17.93 -23.21 -31.35
N LEU A 60 18.15 -21.96 -30.96
CA LEU A 60 17.10 -21.13 -30.39
C LEU A 60 16.05 -20.79 -31.46
N ASP A 61 14.78 -20.72 -31.04
CA ASP A 61 13.75 -20.12 -31.88
C ASP A 61 13.83 -18.59 -31.85
N ASN A 62 13.13 -17.91 -32.77
CA ASN A 62 13.16 -16.45 -32.86
C ASN A 62 12.68 -15.78 -31.56
N ARG A 63 11.69 -16.35 -30.88
CA ARG A 63 11.13 -15.79 -29.63
C ARG A 63 12.10 -15.99 -28.47
N GLU A 64 12.68 -17.17 -28.35
CA GLU A 64 13.71 -17.51 -27.37
C GLU A 64 14.93 -16.59 -27.53
N PHE A 65 15.33 -16.34 -28.78
CA PHE A 65 16.45 -15.46 -29.07
C PHE A 65 16.13 -13.98 -28.78
N GLU A 66 14.93 -13.49 -29.13
CA GLU A 66 14.51 -12.13 -28.74
C GLU A 66 14.42 -11.95 -27.22
N TYR A 67 13.87 -12.93 -26.51
CA TYR A 67 13.83 -12.92 -25.05
C TYR A 67 15.23 -12.84 -24.45
N LEU A 68 16.16 -13.66 -24.97
CA LEU A 68 17.54 -13.66 -24.52
C LEU A 68 18.24 -12.31 -24.81
N ARG A 69 17.99 -11.72 -25.99
CA ARG A 69 18.48 -10.39 -26.37
C ARG A 69 17.95 -9.29 -25.46
N SER A 70 16.69 -9.35 -25.03
CA SER A 70 16.12 -8.36 -24.11
C SER A 70 16.80 -8.34 -22.73
N LYS A 71 17.41 -9.47 -22.33
CA LYS A 71 18.06 -9.65 -21.03
C LYS A 71 19.56 -9.37 -21.04
N ILE A 72 20.17 -9.26 -22.20
CA ILE A 72 21.61 -9.05 -22.38
C ILE A 72 21.82 -7.74 -23.12
N SER A 73 22.92 -7.01 -22.85
CA SER A 73 23.23 -5.76 -23.56
C SER A 73 23.18 -5.95 -25.09
N THR A 74 22.27 -5.22 -25.73
CA THR A 74 21.91 -5.28 -27.16
C THR A 74 23.09 -5.02 -28.10
N THR A 75 24.10 -4.28 -27.64
CA THR A 75 25.30 -3.93 -28.41
C THR A 75 26.08 -5.14 -28.90
N ASN A 76 25.94 -6.29 -28.24
CA ASN A 76 26.68 -7.50 -28.56
C ASN A 76 26.04 -8.39 -29.63
N PHE A 77 24.76 -8.20 -29.99
CA PHE A 77 24.04 -9.11 -30.91
C PHE A 77 23.80 -8.52 -32.31
N VAL A 78 24.29 -7.30 -32.56
CA VAL A 78 24.03 -6.48 -33.77
C VAL A 78 24.44 -7.15 -35.10
N LYS A 79 25.29 -8.19 -35.09
CA LYS A 79 25.80 -8.86 -36.30
C LYS A 79 25.36 -10.33 -36.48
N VAL A 80 24.48 -10.85 -35.63
CA VAL A 80 24.08 -12.27 -35.68
C VAL A 80 22.91 -12.44 -36.65
N ARG A 81 23.17 -13.07 -37.81
CA ARG A 81 22.19 -13.28 -38.90
C ARG A 81 21.38 -14.58 -38.78
N THR A 82 21.79 -15.49 -37.90
CA THR A 82 21.21 -16.83 -37.70
C THR A 82 21.01 -17.07 -36.21
N ASN A 83 19.98 -17.83 -35.82
CA ASN A 83 19.77 -18.10 -34.40
C ASN A 83 20.96 -18.88 -33.84
N PRO A 84 21.46 -18.51 -32.64
CA PRO A 84 22.61 -19.16 -32.07
C PRO A 84 22.25 -20.58 -31.61
N LYS A 85 23.24 -21.46 -31.68
CA LYS A 85 23.15 -22.77 -31.04
C LYS A 85 23.46 -22.64 -29.55
N VAL A 86 22.73 -23.38 -28.74
CA VAL A 86 22.97 -23.51 -27.31
C VAL A 86 23.30 -24.95 -26.97
N PHE A 87 24.23 -25.12 -26.04
CA PHE A 87 24.75 -26.42 -25.62
C PHE A 87 24.38 -26.70 -24.18
N THR A 88 23.85 -27.89 -23.93
CA THR A 88 23.67 -28.38 -22.56
C THR A 88 25.04 -28.72 -21.97
N GLU A 89 25.08 -28.97 -20.66
CA GLU A 89 26.28 -29.46 -19.98
C GLU A 89 26.91 -30.66 -20.70
N GLN A 90 26.10 -31.62 -21.14
CA GLN A 90 26.58 -32.81 -21.86
C GLN A 90 27.13 -32.45 -23.24
N GLY A 91 26.51 -31.51 -23.95
CA GLY A 91 27.06 -30.96 -25.19
C GLY A 91 28.41 -30.29 -25.00
N VAL A 92 28.60 -29.55 -23.90
CA VAL A 92 29.89 -28.94 -23.56
C VAL A 92 30.94 -30.01 -23.26
N TYR A 93 30.57 -31.08 -22.56
CA TYR A 93 31.47 -32.21 -22.28
C TYR A 93 31.91 -32.89 -23.56
N MET A 94 30.98 -33.06 -24.51
CA MET A 94 31.32 -33.63 -25.79
C MET A 94 32.25 -32.72 -26.60
N LEU A 95 32.01 -31.41 -26.61
CA LEU A 95 32.90 -30.44 -27.27
C LEU A 95 34.34 -30.51 -26.74
N ALA A 96 34.52 -30.75 -25.44
CA ALA A 96 35.85 -30.88 -24.84
C ALA A 96 36.63 -32.10 -25.34
N THR A 97 35.95 -33.16 -25.78
CA THR A 97 36.63 -34.32 -26.39
C THR A 97 37.21 -34.01 -27.77
N ILE A 98 36.70 -32.96 -28.43
CA ILE A 98 37.08 -32.55 -29.78
C ILE A 98 38.08 -31.38 -29.72
N LEU A 99 37.86 -30.42 -28.81
CA LEU A 99 38.71 -29.24 -28.63
C LEU A 99 39.85 -29.51 -27.64
N LYS A 100 40.92 -30.15 -28.13
CA LYS A 100 42.00 -30.71 -27.28
C LYS A 100 43.13 -29.74 -26.89
N SER A 101 42.95 -28.43 -27.01
CA SER A 101 44.03 -27.49 -26.61
C SER A 101 44.20 -27.47 -25.09
N LYS A 102 45.41 -27.17 -24.59
CA LYS A 102 45.68 -27.05 -23.15
C LYS A 102 44.77 -26.00 -22.49
N ALA A 103 44.61 -24.85 -23.15
CA ALA A 103 43.71 -23.79 -22.71
C ALA A 103 42.24 -24.26 -22.69
N ALA A 104 41.80 -25.00 -23.71
CA ALA A 104 40.45 -25.52 -23.76
C ALA A 104 40.17 -26.53 -22.64
N SER A 105 41.13 -27.40 -22.34
CA SER A 105 41.01 -28.40 -21.27
C SER A 105 40.82 -27.73 -19.89
N GLU A 106 41.58 -26.68 -19.59
CA GLU A 106 41.45 -25.91 -18.33
C GLU A 106 40.08 -25.22 -18.21
N VAL A 107 39.59 -24.68 -19.34
CA VAL A 107 38.27 -24.05 -19.44
C VAL A 107 37.15 -25.06 -19.22
N THR A 108 37.22 -26.23 -19.86
CA THR A 108 36.25 -27.31 -19.66
C THR A 108 36.16 -27.72 -18.19
N VAL A 109 37.30 -27.92 -17.51
CA VAL A 109 37.30 -28.27 -16.07
C VAL A 109 36.58 -27.19 -15.25
N SER A 110 36.78 -25.92 -15.59
CA SER A 110 36.12 -24.81 -14.91
C SER A 110 34.61 -24.78 -15.18
N ILE A 111 34.19 -25.09 -16.41
CA ILE A 111 32.77 -25.20 -16.77
C ILE A 111 32.10 -26.37 -16.02
N ILE A 112 32.72 -27.56 -16.02
CA ILE A 112 32.24 -28.75 -15.27
C ILE A 112 31.98 -28.39 -13.81
N ARG A 113 32.98 -27.78 -13.15
CA ARG A 113 32.87 -27.38 -11.74
C ARG A 113 31.73 -26.39 -11.51
N THR A 114 31.55 -25.42 -12.43
CA THR A 114 30.48 -24.43 -12.34
C THR A 114 29.09 -25.09 -12.43
N PHE A 115 28.88 -26.02 -13.37
CA PHE A 115 27.61 -26.76 -13.46
C PHE A 115 27.36 -27.63 -12.22
N ALA A 116 28.39 -28.28 -11.69
CA ALA A 116 28.29 -29.08 -10.46
C ALA A 116 27.95 -28.22 -9.23
N ASP A 117 28.59 -27.06 -9.08
CA ASP A 117 28.30 -26.11 -8.00
C ASP A 117 26.86 -25.57 -8.09
N MET A 118 26.38 -25.27 -9.31
CA MET A 118 25.00 -24.85 -9.52
C MET A 118 23.99 -25.95 -9.14
N ARG A 119 24.25 -27.21 -9.48
CA ARG A 119 23.43 -28.35 -9.00
C ARG A 119 23.42 -28.46 -7.49
N LYS A 120 24.58 -28.32 -6.84
CA LYS A 120 24.70 -28.39 -5.38
C LYS A 120 23.91 -27.28 -4.70
N ILE A 121 23.96 -26.06 -5.25
CA ILE A 121 23.15 -24.94 -4.79
C ILE A 121 21.67 -25.28 -4.89
N LEU A 122 21.20 -25.70 -6.07
CA LEU A 122 19.79 -26.08 -6.30
C LEU A 122 19.32 -27.22 -5.39
N ALA A 123 20.14 -28.24 -5.17
CA ALA A 123 19.81 -29.35 -4.26
C ALA A 123 19.70 -28.91 -2.80
N ASN A 124 20.50 -27.92 -2.38
CA ASN A 124 20.46 -27.38 -1.01
C ASN A 124 19.29 -26.41 -0.77
N HIS A 125 18.66 -25.89 -1.82
CA HIS A 125 17.55 -24.92 -1.72
C HIS A 125 16.23 -25.53 -1.22
N SER A 126 16.10 -26.85 -1.04
CA SER A 126 14.94 -27.47 -0.36
C SER A 126 14.73 -26.90 1.04
N THR A 127 15.82 -26.77 1.81
CA THR A 127 15.80 -26.20 3.16
C THR A 127 15.42 -24.71 3.16
N LEU A 128 15.79 -23.97 2.12
CA LEU A 128 15.42 -22.55 1.99
C LEU A 128 13.94 -22.40 1.59
N LEU A 129 13.42 -23.27 0.72
CA LEU A 129 12.01 -23.31 0.36
C LEU A 129 11.13 -23.64 1.58
N GLU A 130 11.56 -24.58 2.44
CA GLU A 130 10.90 -24.84 3.72
C GLU A 130 10.92 -23.61 4.64
N GLN A 131 12.05 -22.91 4.74
CA GLN A 131 12.13 -21.67 5.52
C GLN A 131 11.20 -20.58 4.95
N PHE A 132 11.12 -20.42 3.63
CA PHE A 132 10.17 -19.50 3.00
C PHE A 132 8.73 -19.86 3.32
N TYR A 133 8.38 -21.14 3.22
CA TYR A 133 7.04 -21.64 3.57
C TYR A 133 6.68 -21.35 5.03
N HIS A 134 7.63 -21.54 5.96
CA HIS A 134 7.44 -21.19 7.37
C HIS A 134 7.28 -19.68 7.59
N LEU A 135 8.04 -18.85 6.87
CA LEU A 135 7.94 -17.39 6.95
C LEU A 135 6.59 -16.88 6.42
N GLU A 136 6.14 -17.39 5.27
CA GLU A 136 4.84 -17.06 4.68
C GLU A 136 3.69 -17.44 5.61
N LYS A 137 3.71 -18.68 6.15
CA LYS A 137 2.71 -19.13 7.13
C LYS A 137 2.68 -18.24 8.38
N ARG A 138 3.85 -17.81 8.87
CA ARG A 138 3.94 -16.89 10.00
C ARG A 138 3.38 -15.51 9.66
N GLN A 139 3.65 -14.98 8.47
CA GLN A 139 3.11 -13.71 8.01
C GLN A 139 1.58 -13.73 7.91
N LEU A 140 1.02 -14.76 7.27
CA LEU A 140 -0.44 -14.97 7.20
C LEU A 140 -1.06 -15.04 8.61
N SER A 141 -0.39 -15.71 9.56
CA SER A 141 -0.88 -15.77 10.95
C SER A 141 -0.86 -14.41 11.65
N TYR A 142 0.09 -13.53 11.34
CA TYR A 142 0.13 -12.17 11.87
C TYR A 142 -0.94 -11.29 11.24
N GLU A 143 -1.18 -11.40 9.94
CA GLU A 143 -2.26 -10.69 9.23
C GLU A 143 -3.63 -11.08 9.80
N ILE A 144 -3.92 -12.38 9.91
CA ILE A 144 -5.17 -12.88 10.52
C ILE A 144 -5.33 -12.39 11.97
N LYS A 145 -4.25 -12.40 12.76
CA LYS A 145 -4.29 -11.90 14.15
C LYS A 145 -4.51 -10.39 14.21
N ASN A 146 -3.93 -9.64 13.28
CA ASN A 146 -4.10 -8.21 13.19
C ASN A 146 -5.53 -7.84 12.81
N ASP A 147 -6.12 -8.52 11.82
CA ASP A 147 -7.51 -8.31 11.41
C ASP A 147 -8.47 -8.60 12.56
N ASN A 148 -8.28 -9.72 13.27
CA ASN A 148 -9.07 -10.02 14.47
C ASN A 148 -8.90 -8.98 15.59
N ASN A 149 -7.71 -8.40 15.74
CA ASN A 149 -7.48 -7.34 16.72
C ASN A 149 -8.15 -6.04 16.27
N ILE A 150 -8.10 -5.72 14.98
CA ILE A 150 -8.78 -4.58 14.37
C ILE A 150 -10.29 -4.73 14.56
N ASP A 151 -10.87 -5.90 14.28
CA ASP A 151 -12.29 -6.18 14.51
C ASP A 151 -12.68 -6.05 15.98
N LYS A 152 -11.83 -6.50 16.91
CA LYS A 152 -12.04 -6.29 18.35
C LYS A 152 -11.98 -4.81 18.73
N ILE A 153 -11.06 -4.04 18.13
CA ILE A 153 -10.96 -2.59 18.35
C ILE A 153 -12.21 -1.89 17.79
N PHE A 154 -12.63 -2.21 16.56
CA PHE A 154 -13.84 -1.66 15.97
C PHE A 154 -15.07 -2.02 16.80
N LYS A 155 -15.20 -3.27 17.22
CA LYS A 155 -16.29 -3.69 18.11
C LYS A 155 -16.24 -2.97 19.47
N ALA A 156 -15.06 -2.71 20.02
CA ALA A 156 -14.91 -1.92 21.25
C ALA A 156 -15.23 -0.42 21.04
N LEU A 157 -15.00 0.12 19.85
CA LEU A 157 -15.37 1.48 19.44
C LEU A 157 -16.89 1.59 19.18
N GLU A 158 -17.49 0.61 18.52
CA GLU A 158 -18.93 0.54 18.23
C GLU A 158 -19.77 0.25 19.49
N CYS A 159 -19.27 -0.55 20.43
CA CYS A 159 -19.96 -0.79 21.71
C CYS A 159 -20.04 0.46 22.60
N LYS A 160 -19.33 1.55 22.27
CA LYS A 160 -19.58 2.87 22.87
C LYS A 160 -20.70 3.58 22.09
N ASN A 161 -21.94 3.12 22.27
CA ASN A 161 -23.17 3.87 21.96
C ASN A 161 -23.38 5.12 22.85
N ASN A 162 -22.31 5.65 23.45
CA ASN A 162 -22.32 7.00 23.99
C ASN A 162 -21.89 7.93 22.88
N ILE A 163 -22.73 8.92 22.57
CA ILE A 163 -22.34 10.08 21.77
C ILE A 163 -20.94 10.52 22.23
N GLN A 164 -19.99 10.61 21.30
CA GLN A 164 -18.59 10.85 21.61
C GLN A 164 -18.46 12.02 22.59
N GLU A 165 -17.70 11.82 23.67
CA GLU A 165 -17.52 12.84 24.69
C GLU A 165 -16.52 13.91 24.25
N GLN A 166 -15.62 13.59 23.33
CA GLN A 166 -14.66 14.53 22.76
C GLN A 166 -14.23 14.04 21.39
N GLY A 167 -13.93 14.97 20.48
CA GLY A 167 -13.51 14.63 19.13
C GLY A 167 -13.10 15.83 18.30
N VAL A 168 -12.61 15.55 17.10
CA VAL A 168 -12.21 16.55 16.10
C VAL A 168 -12.84 16.17 14.76
N PHE A 169 -13.50 17.12 14.13
CA PHE A 169 -13.94 17.01 12.74
C PHE A 169 -12.91 17.67 11.83
N PHE A 170 -12.61 17.02 10.71
CA PHE A 170 -11.67 17.50 9.69
C PHE A 170 -12.39 18.24 8.55
N ASN A 171 -11.60 18.93 7.72
CA ASN A 171 -12.11 19.69 6.57
C ASN A 171 -12.96 18.81 5.65
N GLY A 172 -14.19 19.26 5.34
CA GLY A 172 -15.09 18.59 4.42
C GLY A 172 -16.04 17.57 5.08
N GLN A 173 -15.87 17.26 6.37
CA GLN A 173 -16.77 16.39 7.13
C GLN A 173 -18.08 17.10 7.54
N ILE A 174 -18.73 17.75 6.57
CA ILE A 174 -19.92 18.58 6.80
C ILE A 174 -21.09 17.71 7.27
N PHE A 175 -21.33 16.59 6.59
CA PHE A 175 -22.45 15.69 6.90
C PHE A 175 -22.26 14.97 8.25
N ASP A 176 -21.05 14.49 8.54
CA ASP A 176 -20.74 13.82 9.80
C ASP A 176 -20.91 14.76 11.00
N ALA A 177 -20.39 15.99 10.88
CA ALA A 177 -20.54 17.01 11.92
C ALA A 177 -22.01 17.42 12.11
N TYR A 178 -22.78 17.53 11.03
CA TYR A 178 -24.22 17.79 11.08
C TYR A 178 -24.99 16.66 11.79
N ASN A 179 -24.68 15.40 11.49
CA ASN A 179 -25.33 14.26 12.12
C ASN A 179 -25.02 14.19 13.61
N PHE A 180 -23.76 14.42 14.01
CA PHE A 180 -23.38 14.47 15.41
C PHE A 180 -24.20 15.50 16.21
N VAL A 181 -24.30 16.75 15.71
CA VAL A 181 -25.11 17.78 16.37
C VAL A 181 -26.61 17.44 16.31
N SER A 182 -27.09 16.84 15.22
CA SER A 182 -28.48 16.38 15.11
C SER A 182 -28.82 15.29 16.14
N ASP A 183 -27.91 14.36 16.40
CA ASP A 183 -28.08 13.31 17.39
C ASP A 183 -28.10 13.87 18.82
N LEU A 184 -27.27 14.88 19.10
CA LEU A 184 -27.34 15.64 20.35
C LEU A 184 -28.70 16.31 20.53
N ILE A 185 -29.22 16.98 19.49
CA ILE A 185 -30.54 17.61 19.54
C ILE A 185 -31.66 16.59 19.74
N ARG A 186 -31.58 15.42 19.08
CA ARG A 186 -32.56 14.33 19.25
C ARG A 186 -32.56 13.73 20.65
N LYS A 187 -31.39 13.68 21.31
CA LYS A 187 -31.24 13.12 22.66
C LYS A 187 -31.93 13.96 23.74
N ALA A 188 -32.04 15.28 23.55
CA ALA A 188 -32.62 16.20 24.52
C ALA A 188 -34.08 15.86 24.88
N GLN A 189 -34.43 15.93 26.16
CA GLN A 189 -35.77 15.58 26.65
C GLN A 189 -36.58 16.76 27.17
N LYS A 190 -35.93 17.84 27.63
CA LYS A 190 -36.56 19.00 28.29
C LYS A 190 -36.16 20.31 27.64
N THR A 191 -34.86 20.61 27.62
CA THR A 191 -34.34 21.93 27.24
C THR A 191 -33.10 21.83 26.40
N ILE A 192 -32.97 22.76 25.44
CA ILE A 192 -31.72 23.00 24.73
C ILE A 192 -31.39 24.48 24.84
N ILE A 193 -30.17 24.79 25.26
CA ILE A 193 -29.62 26.15 25.22
C ILE A 193 -28.41 26.15 24.28
N LEU A 194 -28.48 26.97 23.24
CA LEU A 194 -27.37 27.20 22.32
C LEU A 194 -26.75 28.56 22.61
N ILE A 195 -25.43 28.61 22.79
CA ILE A 195 -24.63 29.83 22.79
C ILE A 195 -23.81 29.80 21.51
N ASP A 196 -24.12 30.66 20.55
CA ASP A 196 -23.38 30.77 19.29
C ASP A 196 -23.47 32.20 18.77
N ASN A 197 -22.31 32.85 18.63
CA ASN A 197 -22.21 34.23 18.19
C ASN A 197 -22.61 34.46 16.73
N TYR A 198 -22.67 33.39 15.92
CA TYR A 198 -22.93 33.50 14.48
C TYR A 198 -23.94 32.43 14.04
N ILE A 199 -25.22 32.80 14.01
CA ILE A 199 -26.32 31.92 13.59
C ILE A 199 -27.03 32.48 12.35
N ASP A 200 -27.60 31.57 11.57
CA ASP A 200 -28.47 31.87 10.42
C ASP A 200 -29.65 30.87 10.39
N ASP A 201 -30.40 30.87 9.29
CA ASP A 201 -31.53 29.97 9.06
C ASP A 201 -31.12 28.48 9.14
N SER A 202 -29.91 28.13 8.68
CA SER A 202 -29.42 26.76 8.76
C SER A 202 -29.33 26.26 10.21
N THR A 203 -28.92 27.13 11.15
CA THR A 203 -28.93 26.82 12.59
C THR A 203 -30.35 26.60 13.10
N LEU A 204 -31.34 27.38 12.64
CA LEU A 204 -32.74 27.18 13.03
C LEU A 204 -33.28 25.83 12.55
N THR A 205 -32.95 25.43 11.31
CA THR A 205 -33.41 24.15 10.74
C THR A 205 -32.91 22.91 11.48
N LEU A 206 -31.76 22.98 12.15
CA LEU A 206 -31.25 21.88 12.99
C LEU A 206 -32.22 21.51 14.11
N PHE A 207 -32.91 22.50 14.70
CA PHE A 207 -33.85 22.26 15.78
C PHE A 207 -35.17 21.64 15.32
N GLN A 208 -35.41 21.51 14.00
CA GLN A 208 -36.53 20.72 13.46
C GLN A 208 -36.46 19.26 13.90
N LYS A 209 -35.26 18.74 14.19
CA LYS A 209 -35.07 17.34 14.59
C LYS A 209 -35.69 16.99 15.95
N ASN A 210 -35.99 17.98 16.80
CA ASN A 210 -36.64 17.75 18.08
C ASN A 210 -37.64 18.87 18.41
N GLN A 211 -38.93 18.59 18.20
CA GLN A 211 -40.03 19.53 18.43
C GLN A 211 -40.66 19.39 19.84
N THR A 212 -40.10 18.53 20.69
CA THR A 212 -40.68 18.26 22.03
C THR A 212 -40.08 19.15 23.11
N VAL A 213 -38.85 19.63 22.91
CA VAL A 213 -38.08 20.40 23.90
C VAL A 213 -38.22 21.91 23.73
N SER A 214 -37.89 22.67 24.77
CA SER A 214 -37.83 24.14 24.69
C SER A 214 -36.42 24.59 24.31
N VAL A 215 -36.31 25.43 23.28
CA VAL A 215 -35.00 25.87 22.74
C VAL A 215 -34.81 27.36 22.97
N THR A 216 -33.67 27.72 23.58
CA THR A 216 -33.21 29.11 23.72
C THR A 216 -31.85 29.28 23.05
N ILE A 217 -31.70 30.30 22.21
CA ILE A 217 -30.44 30.62 21.54
C ILE A 217 -29.93 31.98 22.01
N TYR A 218 -28.67 32.02 22.41
CA TYR A 218 -27.93 33.22 22.74
C TYR A 218 -26.93 33.53 21.63
N THR A 219 -27.06 34.71 21.03
CA THR A 219 -26.18 35.16 19.94
C THR A 219 -25.69 36.59 20.19
N HIS A 220 -24.63 37.01 19.50
CA HIS A 220 -24.03 38.34 19.69
C HIS A 220 -24.96 39.47 19.23
N SER A 221 -25.66 39.27 18.10
CA SER A 221 -26.56 40.25 17.50
C SER A 221 -27.70 39.56 16.75
N ILE A 222 -28.85 40.23 16.68
CA ILE A 222 -30.01 39.78 15.91
C ILE A 222 -30.18 40.76 14.75
N ASN A 223 -29.94 40.28 13.54
CA ASN A 223 -30.17 41.07 12.33
C ASN A 223 -31.63 40.94 11.86
N THR A 224 -32.05 41.81 10.94
CA THR A 224 -33.43 41.84 10.43
C THR A 224 -33.82 40.53 9.73
N THR A 225 -32.90 39.93 8.97
CA THR A 225 -33.12 38.68 8.25
C THR A 225 -33.41 37.53 9.21
N LEU A 226 -32.56 37.33 10.21
CA LEU A 226 -32.70 36.32 11.26
C LEU A 226 -34.01 36.49 12.03
N LYS A 227 -34.43 37.73 12.27
CA LYS A 227 -35.73 37.99 12.91
C LYS A 227 -36.90 37.51 12.05
N LEU A 228 -36.89 37.81 10.75
CA LEU A 228 -37.90 37.34 9.81
C LEU A 228 -37.90 35.81 9.67
N ASP A 229 -36.72 35.19 9.64
CA ASP A 229 -36.60 33.74 9.54
C ASP A 229 -37.07 33.04 10.82
N LEU A 230 -36.80 33.63 11.99
CA LEU A 230 -37.33 33.16 13.27
C LEU A 230 -38.87 33.26 13.32
N GLU A 231 -39.44 34.37 12.85
CA GLU A 231 -40.90 34.55 12.77
C GLU A 231 -41.54 33.47 11.89
N LYS A 232 -40.97 33.20 10.71
CA LYS A 232 -41.42 32.12 9.82
C LYS A 232 -41.28 30.74 10.47
N TYR A 233 -40.14 30.47 11.11
CA TYR A 233 -39.89 29.20 11.78
C TYR A 233 -40.93 28.96 12.89
N ASN A 234 -41.16 29.96 13.75
CA ASN A 234 -42.07 29.87 14.90
C ASN A 234 -43.55 29.78 14.52
N GLN A 235 -43.92 30.10 13.28
CA GLN A 235 -45.27 29.88 12.74
C GLN A 235 -45.53 28.40 12.41
N GLN A 236 -44.49 27.65 12.04
CA GLN A 236 -44.62 26.26 11.57
C GLN A 236 -44.16 25.22 12.60
N TYR A 237 -43.16 25.57 13.40
CA TYR A 237 -42.47 24.69 14.33
C TYR A 237 -42.58 25.21 15.76
N LYS A 238 -42.20 24.38 16.74
CA LYS A 238 -42.19 24.79 18.15
C LYS A 238 -41.32 26.06 18.32
N PRO A 239 -41.85 27.11 18.97
CA PRO A 239 -41.15 28.39 19.03
C PRO A 239 -39.77 28.31 19.66
N ILE A 240 -38.78 28.89 18.98
CA ILE A 240 -37.44 29.13 19.48
C ILE A 240 -37.36 30.55 20.03
N THR A 241 -36.73 30.72 21.19
CA THR A 241 -36.45 32.05 21.77
C THR A 241 -35.01 32.44 21.47
N ILE A 242 -34.79 33.61 20.86
CA ILE A 242 -33.44 34.15 20.64
C ILE A 242 -33.22 35.37 21.53
N LYS A 243 -32.08 35.41 22.23
CA LYS A 243 -31.64 36.53 23.08
C LYS A 243 -30.24 37.00 22.67
N THR A 244 -29.94 38.27 22.88
CA THR A 244 -28.60 38.80 22.66
C THR A 244 -27.74 38.66 23.91
N ASN A 245 -26.56 38.06 23.78
CA ASN A 245 -25.56 38.00 24.86
C ASN A 245 -24.17 38.19 24.25
N LYS A 246 -23.39 39.12 24.82
CA LYS A 246 -22.05 39.48 24.34
C LYS A 246 -20.92 38.95 25.25
N ASN A 247 -21.27 38.28 26.35
CA ASN A 247 -20.31 37.84 27.36
C ASN A 247 -19.60 36.53 27.00
N PHE A 248 -20.03 35.86 25.93
CA PHE A 248 -19.47 34.58 25.50
C PHE A 248 -18.75 34.71 24.17
N HIS A 249 -17.51 34.25 24.10
CA HIS A 249 -16.77 34.10 22.84
C HIS A 249 -16.90 32.69 22.26
N ASP A 250 -16.84 31.69 23.14
CA ASP A 250 -16.96 30.28 22.81
C ASP A 250 -18.41 29.86 22.58
N ARG A 251 -18.58 28.70 21.93
CA ARG A 251 -19.90 28.20 21.56
C ARG A 251 -20.22 26.97 22.37
N PHE A 252 -21.41 26.96 22.94
CA PHE A 252 -21.85 25.90 23.82
C PHE A 252 -23.21 25.39 23.39
N LEU A 253 -23.38 24.08 23.41
CA LEU A 253 -24.67 23.42 23.30
C LEU A 253 -24.97 22.71 24.61
N ILE A 254 -25.97 23.19 25.33
CA ILE A 254 -26.37 22.70 26.64
C ILE A 254 -27.66 21.90 26.47
N ILE A 255 -27.67 20.66 26.96
CA ILE A 255 -28.78 19.72 26.88
C ILE A 255 -29.29 19.42 28.29
N ASP A 256 -30.58 19.61 28.50
CA ASP A 256 -31.31 19.30 29.74
C ASP A 256 -30.68 19.87 31.02
N ASN A 257 -29.94 20.99 30.86
CA ASN A 257 -29.17 21.70 31.89
C ASN A 257 -28.09 20.87 32.60
N ASN A 258 -27.76 19.68 32.09
CA ASN A 258 -26.81 18.76 32.71
C ASN A 258 -25.61 18.43 31.81
N GLU A 259 -25.81 18.39 30.48
CA GLU A 259 -24.73 18.08 29.53
C GLU A 259 -24.37 19.34 28.75
N ILE A 260 -23.08 19.69 28.71
CA ILE A 260 -22.61 20.91 28.06
C ILE A 260 -21.50 20.56 27.10
N TYR A 261 -21.76 20.79 25.82
CA TYR A 261 -20.81 20.57 24.74
C TYR A 261 -20.18 21.91 24.35
N LEU A 262 -18.86 22.02 24.49
CA LEU A 262 -18.07 23.05 23.84
C LEU A 262 -17.90 22.67 22.37
N ILE A 263 -18.25 23.56 21.46
CA ILE A 263 -18.15 23.34 20.01
C ILE A 263 -17.24 24.42 19.41
N GLY A 264 -16.14 23.99 18.78
CA GLY A 264 -15.15 24.91 18.20
C GLY A 264 -15.59 25.65 16.93
N ALA A 265 -16.78 25.33 16.40
CA ALA A 265 -17.34 25.93 15.18
C ALA A 265 -18.79 26.37 15.41
N SER A 266 -19.21 27.42 14.71
CA SER A 266 -20.62 27.81 14.68
C SER A 266 -21.44 26.72 14.00
N LEU A 267 -22.68 26.52 14.45
CA LEU A 267 -23.53 25.44 13.93
C LEU A 267 -23.80 25.59 12.42
N LYS A 268 -23.78 26.82 11.89
CA LYS A 268 -23.88 27.11 10.45
C LYS A 268 -22.64 26.72 9.63
N ASP A 269 -21.51 26.46 10.28
CA ASP A 269 -20.20 26.21 9.65
C ASP A 269 -19.62 24.83 9.99
N LEU A 270 -20.43 23.92 10.54
CA LEU A 270 -20.03 22.56 10.90
C LEU A 270 -19.32 21.84 9.74
N GLY A 271 -18.11 21.36 10.00
CA GLY A 271 -17.31 20.55 9.08
C GLY A 271 -16.71 21.30 7.87
N LYS A 272 -16.94 22.62 7.72
CA LYS A 272 -16.30 23.43 6.67
C LYS A 272 -14.78 23.57 6.90
N LYS A 273 -14.38 23.67 8.17
CA LYS A 273 -12.98 23.71 8.63
C LYS A 273 -12.79 22.75 9.80
N VAL A 274 -11.53 22.41 10.10
CA VAL A 274 -11.19 21.61 11.27
C VAL A 274 -11.69 22.29 12.55
N PHE A 275 -12.43 21.56 13.39
CA PHE A 275 -12.85 22.04 14.72
C PHE A 275 -12.96 20.88 15.71
N GLY A 276 -12.71 21.17 17.00
CA GLY A 276 -12.90 20.23 18.09
C GLY A 276 -14.23 20.41 18.78
N PHE A 277 -14.71 19.36 19.44
CA PHE A 277 -15.81 19.42 20.41
C PHE A 277 -15.47 18.63 21.68
N SER A 278 -16.07 19.03 22.80
CA SER A 278 -15.87 18.34 24.08
C SER A 278 -17.09 18.48 24.99
N LEU A 279 -17.52 17.37 25.60
CA LEU A 279 -18.49 17.29 26.68
C LEU A 279 -17.78 17.62 27.99
N LEU A 280 -18.21 18.71 28.60
CA LEU A 280 -17.69 19.17 29.87
C LEU A 280 -18.43 18.48 31.01
N LYS A 281 -17.73 17.58 31.74
CA LYS A 281 -18.31 16.71 32.77
C LYS A 281 -18.40 17.37 34.16
N ASP A 282 -17.57 18.37 34.44
CA ASP A 282 -17.44 19.00 35.75
C ASP A 282 -17.72 20.51 35.69
N ILE A 283 -18.95 20.89 35.34
CA ILE A 283 -19.29 22.30 35.23
C ILE A 283 -19.80 22.87 36.55
N ASN A 284 -19.23 24.00 36.92
CA ASN A 284 -19.76 24.87 37.97
C ASN A 284 -21.18 25.34 37.59
N PRO A 285 -22.20 25.13 38.44
CA PRO A 285 -23.57 25.64 38.25
C PRO A 285 -23.66 27.14 37.92
N ASP A 286 -22.61 27.92 38.22
CA ASP A 286 -22.53 29.34 37.93
C ASP A 286 -22.48 29.68 36.42
N LEU A 287 -22.13 28.76 35.53
CA LEU A 287 -22.13 29.03 34.08
C LEU A 287 -23.53 29.41 33.57
N LEU A 288 -24.57 28.75 34.09
CA LEU A 288 -25.96 29.06 33.76
C LEU A 288 -26.43 30.39 34.36
N LYS A 289 -25.74 30.93 35.38
CA LYS A 289 -26.04 32.26 35.96
C LYS A 289 -25.52 33.42 35.10
N LEU A 290 -24.67 33.14 34.11
CA LEU A 290 -24.12 34.12 33.16
C LEU A 290 -24.99 34.29 31.90
N LEU A 291 -26.09 33.53 31.79
CA LEU A 291 -27.08 33.52 30.70
C LEU A 291 -28.33 34.34 31.00
#